data_AF-K5WIF2-F1
#
_entry.id   AF-K5WIF2-F1
#
_cell.length_a   1.000
_cell.length_b   1.000
_cell.length_c   1.000
_cell.angle_alpha   90.00
_cell.angle_beta   90.00
_cell.angle_gamma   90.00
#
_symmetry.space_group_name_H-M   'P 1'
#
loop_
_entity.id
_entity.type
_entity.pdbx_description
1 polymer ?
#
loop_
_entity_poly.entity_id
_entity_poly.type
_entity_poly.pdbx_seq_one_letter_code
_entity_poly.pdbx_strand_id
1 'polypeptide(L)'
;MLVHKCAAYHRLVSESDSSRSIFVSLRPDSAIPVRRISDLVPLEESAQPAFKIMRRVPQDRHARQTSQAGSVTGEDGDVSDSAEPSEAGSSAGRSNTAG
;
A
#
# COMPACT_ATOMS: atom_id res chain seq x y z
N MET A 1 -2.53 -11.61 19.32
CA MET A 1 -1.48 -11.70 20.37
C MET A 1 -0.64 -10.43 20.50
N LEU A 2 -0.05 -9.88 19.42
CA LEU A 2 0.86 -8.70 19.52
C LEU A 2 0.23 -7.47 20.19
N VAL A 3 -0.97 -7.07 19.73
CA VAL A 3 -1.68 -5.90 20.27
C VAL A 3 -1.91 -6.00 21.78
N HIS A 4 -2.29 -7.18 22.29
CA HIS A 4 -2.47 -7.40 23.73
C HIS A 4 -1.15 -7.27 24.52
N LYS A 5 -0.02 -7.73 23.96
CA LYS A 5 1.30 -7.54 24.59
C LYS A 5 1.69 -6.07 24.64
N CYS A 6 1.46 -5.33 23.56
CA CYS A 6 1.69 -3.89 23.52
C CYS A 6 0.78 -3.14 24.52
N ALA A 7 -0.51 -3.49 24.55
CA ALA A 7 -1.46 -2.91 25.49
C ALA A 7 -1.02 -3.14 26.94
N ALA A 8 -0.63 -4.37 27.30
CA ALA A 8 -0.11 -4.69 28.63
C ALA A 8 1.18 -3.92 28.95
N TYR A 9 2.12 -3.82 28.00
CA TYR A 9 3.38 -3.10 28.19
C TYR A 9 3.16 -1.62 28.53
N HIS A 10 2.16 -1.00 27.90
CA HIS A 10 1.77 0.40 28.11
C HIS A 10 0.70 0.60 29.20
N ARG A 11 0.30 -0.46 29.91
CA ARG A 11 -0.78 -0.45 30.92
C ARG A 11 -2.11 0.11 30.35
N LEU A 12 -2.43 -0.30 29.15
CA LEU A 12 -3.70 -0.02 28.46
C LEU A 12 -4.71 -1.15 28.73
N VAL A 13 -5.99 -0.85 28.57
CA VAL A 13 -7.03 -1.88 28.53
C VAL A 13 -7.23 -2.33 27.10
N SER A 14 -7.31 -3.64 26.89
CA SER A 14 -7.69 -4.22 25.60
C SER A 14 -8.95 -5.06 25.74
N GLU A 15 -9.95 -4.79 24.91
CA GLU A 15 -11.20 -5.53 24.84
C GLU A 15 -11.33 -6.20 23.47
N SER A 16 -11.76 -7.46 23.44
CA SER A 16 -12.03 -8.20 22.21
C SER A 16 -13.53 -8.38 22.06
N ASP A 17 -14.06 -8.01 20.90
CA ASP A 17 -15.46 -8.27 20.54
C ASP A 17 -15.58 -9.60 19.76
N SER A 18 -16.79 -10.15 19.75
CA SER A 18 -17.24 -11.27 18.90
C SER A 18 -16.89 -11.10 17.41
N SER A 19 -16.77 -9.84 16.93
CA SER A 19 -16.35 -9.50 15.56
C SER A 19 -14.85 -9.70 15.27
N ARG A 20 -14.07 -10.26 16.21
CA ARG A 20 -12.58 -10.39 16.14
C ARG A 20 -11.85 -9.05 16.09
N SER A 21 -12.55 -7.95 16.42
CA SER A 21 -11.96 -6.63 16.58
C SER A 21 -11.34 -6.51 17.97
N ILE A 22 -10.24 -5.76 18.07
CA ILE A 22 -9.58 -5.43 19.34
C ILE A 22 -9.68 -3.93 19.55
N PHE A 23 -10.29 -3.53 20.66
CA PHE A 23 -10.38 -2.14 21.10
C PHE A 23 -9.35 -1.90 22.19
N VAL A 24 -8.67 -0.75 22.16
CA VAL A 24 -7.67 -0.37 23.15
C VAL A 24 -8.01 1.01 23.70
N SER A 25 -8.06 1.14 25.03
CA SER A 25 -8.40 2.38 25.71
C SER A 25 -7.36 2.77 26.76
N LEU A 26 -7.23 4.08 27.00
CA LEU A 26 -6.38 4.65 28.02
C LEU A 26 -7.07 4.56 29.39
N ARG A 27 -6.26 4.38 30.44
CA ARG A 27 -6.67 4.47 31.84
C ARG A 27 -5.73 5.41 32.61
N PRO A 28 -6.10 5.83 33.84
CA PRO A 28 -5.22 6.64 34.67
C PRO A 28 -3.86 6.00 34.99
N ASP A 29 -3.76 4.67 34.95
CA ASP A 29 -2.52 3.91 35.19
C ASP A 29 -1.67 3.70 33.92
N SER A 30 -2.17 4.14 32.76
CA SER A 30 -1.45 4.05 31.49
C SER A 30 -0.18 4.89 31.52
N ALA A 31 0.92 4.31 31.04
CA ALA A 31 2.23 4.91 31.20
C ALA A 31 3.12 4.66 29.99
N ILE A 32 4.07 5.57 29.77
CA ILE A 32 5.18 5.34 28.86
C ILE A 32 6.16 4.39 29.55
N PRO A 33 6.51 3.24 28.94
CA PRO A 33 7.47 2.31 29.51
C PRO A 33 8.86 2.91 29.65
N VAL A 34 9.63 2.41 30.63
CA VAL A 34 10.98 2.91 30.97
C VAL A 34 11.95 2.80 29.79
N ARG A 35 11.80 1.79 28.93
CA ARG A 35 12.54 1.64 27.68
C ARG A 35 11.56 1.53 26.51
N ARG A 36 11.77 2.30 25.46
CA ARG A 36 10.99 2.15 24.22
C ARG A 36 11.65 1.09 23.35
N ILE A 37 10.86 0.47 22.48
CA ILE A 37 11.38 -0.51 21.52
C ILE A 37 12.42 0.14 20.60
N SER A 38 12.25 1.43 20.27
CA SER A 38 13.22 2.24 19.53
C SER A 38 14.59 2.30 20.18
N ASP A 39 14.68 2.13 21.51
CA ASP A 39 15.94 2.25 22.24
C ASP A 39 16.72 0.92 22.24
N LEU A 40 16.07 -0.18 21.84
CA LEU A 40 16.66 -1.51 21.74
C LEU A 40 17.18 -1.80 20.33
N VAL A 41 16.76 -1.01 19.35
CA VAL A 41 17.15 -1.16 17.94
C VAL A 41 18.13 -0.04 17.62
N PRO A 42 19.24 -0.34 16.91
CA PRO A 42 20.12 0.70 16.41
C PRO A 42 19.34 1.75 15.62
N LEU A 43 19.80 3.01 15.67
CA LEU A 43 19.22 4.08 14.88
C LEU A 43 19.25 3.67 13.41
N GLU A 44 18.08 3.60 12.79
CA GLU A 44 17.96 3.22 11.39
C GLU A 44 18.47 4.38 10.53
N GLU A 45 19.50 4.13 9.72
CA GLU A 45 20.21 5.17 8.95
C GLU A 45 19.35 5.75 7.82
N SER A 46 18.27 5.07 7.41
CA SER A 46 17.41 5.50 6.30
C SER A 46 15.92 5.46 6.63
N ALA A 47 15.28 6.62 6.88
CA ALA A 47 13.83 6.65 7.03
C ALA A 47 13.15 6.03 5.79
N GLN A 48 12.38 4.93 5.98
CA GLN A 48 11.64 4.32 4.87
C GLN A 48 10.73 5.36 4.20
N PRO A 49 10.63 5.36 2.86
CA PRO A 49 9.84 6.34 2.15
C PRO A 49 8.38 6.28 2.63
N ALA A 50 7.86 7.41 3.10
CA ALA A 50 6.45 7.52 3.44
C ALA A 50 5.61 7.68 2.16
N PHE A 51 5.27 6.57 1.51
CA PHE A 51 4.32 6.60 0.40
C PHE A 51 2.88 6.52 0.95
N LYS A 52 2.02 7.43 0.49
CA LYS A 52 0.61 7.47 0.89
C LYS A 52 -0.15 6.36 0.17
N ILE A 53 -0.22 5.17 0.76
CA ILE A 53 -1.11 4.11 0.28
C ILE A 53 -2.54 4.51 0.62
N MET A 54 -3.35 4.80 -0.39
CA MET A 54 -4.79 5.03 -0.19
C MET A 54 -5.43 3.78 0.40
N ARG A 55 -6.23 3.94 1.45
CA ARG A 55 -6.96 2.83 2.08
C ARG A 55 -7.93 2.23 1.07
N ARG A 56 -7.71 0.97 0.70
CA ARG A 56 -8.63 0.23 -0.17
C ARG A 56 -9.97 0.05 0.55
N VAL A 57 -11.04 0.58 -0.02
CA VAL A 57 -12.39 0.37 0.49
C VAL A 57 -12.80 -1.06 0.09
N PRO A 58 -13.56 -1.80 0.92
CA PRO A 58 -13.99 -3.16 0.56
C PRO A 58 -14.66 -3.25 -0.81
N GLN A 59 -15.34 -2.17 -1.24
CA GLN A 59 -15.97 -2.02 -2.55
C GLN A 59 -14.97 -2.08 -3.73
N ASP A 60 -13.72 -1.64 -3.52
CA ASP A 60 -12.67 -1.67 -4.55
C ASP A 60 -12.14 -3.09 -4.82
N ARG A 61 -12.44 -4.08 -3.97
CA ARG A 61 -11.99 -5.47 -4.20
C ARG A 61 -12.70 -6.14 -5.37
N HIS A 62 -13.85 -5.61 -5.81
CA HIS A 62 -14.61 -6.13 -6.95
C HIS A 62 -14.40 -5.33 -8.23
N ALA A 63 -13.75 -4.16 -8.16
CA ALA A 63 -13.46 -3.33 -9.32
C ALA A 63 -12.01 -3.56 -9.77
N ARG A 64 -11.84 -4.22 -10.92
CA ARG A 64 -10.57 -4.49 -11.65
C ARG A 64 -9.73 -5.67 -11.14
N GLN A 65 -10.18 -6.87 -11.49
CA GLN A 65 -9.29 -7.93 -11.99
C GLN A 65 -9.20 -7.84 -13.52
N THR A 66 -8.64 -6.75 -14.04
CA THR A 66 -8.14 -6.73 -15.42
C THR A 66 -6.95 -5.76 -15.45
N SER A 67 -5.82 -6.27 -15.00
CA SER A 67 -4.52 -5.84 -15.51
C SER A 67 -3.91 -7.09 -16.12
N GLN A 68 -4.32 -7.35 -17.36
CA GLN A 68 -3.64 -8.29 -18.25
C GLN A 68 -2.19 -7.80 -18.38
N ALA A 69 -1.28 -8.42 -17.64
CA ALA A 69 0.14 -8.41 -17.97
C ALA A 69 0.33 -9.52 -19.00
N GLY A 70 0.15 -9.18 -20.27
CA GLY A 70 0.17 -10.15 -21.36
C GLY A 70 0.15 -9.46 -22.71
N SER A 71 1.29 -8.91 -23.13
CA SER A 71 1.53 -8.61 -24.54
C SER A 71 3.03 -8.54 -24.76
N VAL A 72 3.63 -9.67 -25.17
CA VAL A 72 4.38 -9.82 -26.43
C VAL A 72 4.45 -11.33 -26.71
N THR A 73 3.67 -11.86 -27.65
CA THR A 73 4.02 -12.97 -28.57
C THR A 73 2.86 -13.18 -29.55
N GLY A 74 3.13 -12.92 -30.85
CA GLY A 74 2.62 -13.68 -31.99
C GLY A 74 1.15 -13.54 -32.40
N GLU A 75 0.92 -12.74 -33.45
CA GLU A 75 0.18 -13.07 -34.69
C GLU A 75 -0.86 -14.21 -34.64
N ASP A 76 -2.16 -13.89 -34.78
CA ASP A 76 -3.00 -14.30 -35.93
C ASP A 76 -4.42 -13.74 -35.77
N GLY A 77 -5.01 -13.30 -36.88
CA GLY A 77 -6.09 -12.32 -36.93
C GLY A 77 -7.53 -12.80 -36.67
N ASP A 78 -8.41 -11.84 -36.47
CA ASP A 78 -9.60 -11.63 -37.32
C ASP A 78 -10.23 -10.25 -37.02
N VAL A 79 -10.75 -9.65 -38.08
CA VAL A 79 -11.21 -8.27 -38.27
C VAL A 79 -12.50 -7.93 -37.50
N SER A 80 -12.61 -6.67 -37.04
CA SER A 80 -13.74 -5.83 -37.45
C SER A 80 -13.52 -4.35 -37.20
N ASP A 81 -13.57 -3.62 -38.31
CA ASP A 81 -13.49 -2.20 -38.59
C ASP A 81 -14.64 -1.36 -37.99
N SER A 82 -14.32 -0.16 -37.49
CA SER A 82 -15.19 1.03 -37.60
C SER A 82 -14.42 2.32 -37.23
N ALA A 83 -14.13 3.09 -38.29
CA ALA A 83 -13.83 4.52 -38.45
C ALA A 83 -14.00 5.47 -37.23
N GLU A 84 -13.13 6.45 -36.97
CA GLU A 84 -12.77 7.61 -37.82
C GLU A 84 -11.43 8.25 -37.37
N PRO A 85 -10.76 9.07 -38.22
CA PRO A 85 -9.41 9.58 -38.00
C PRO A 85 -9.38 10.88 -37.17
N SER A 86 -8.34 11.07 -36.36
CA SER A 86 -7.97 12.42 -35.93
C SER A 86 -6.46 12.57 -35.90
N GLU A 87 -5.99 13.24 -36.93
CA GLU A 87 -4.65 13.79 -37.04
C GLU A 87 -4.50 14.94 -36.04
N ALA A 88 -3.63 14.77 -35.06
CA ALA A 88 -3.01 15.88 -34.35
C ALA A 88 -1.58 15.48 -34.01
N GLY A 89 -0.64 15.96 -34.82
CA GLY A 89 0.77 15.66 -34.74
C GLY A 89 1.53 16.40 -33.64
N SER A 90 2.85 16.34 -33.81
CA SER A 90 3.92 16.98 -33.03
C SER A 90 4.32 16.22 -31.76
N SER A 91 5.59 15.91 -31.51
CA SER A 91 6.83 16.22 -32.22
C SER A 91 7.95 15.33 -31.67
N ALA A 92 8.92 15.04 -32.53
CA ALA A 92 10.13 14.30 -32.24
C ALA A 92 10.99 15.00 -31.16
N GLY A 93 11.50 14.21 -30.20
CA GLY A 93 12.41 14.65 -29.14
C GLY A 93 13.61 13.73 -28.99
N ARG A 94 14.53 13.83 -29.96
CA ARG A 94 15.99 13.58 -29.94
C ARG A 94 16.61 12.63 -28.90
N SER A 95 17.05 11.48 -29.41
CA SER A 95 18.37 10.83 -29.27
C SER A 95 19.30 11.14 -28.08
N ASN A 96 19.83 10.09 -27.45
CA ASN A 96 21.16 10.09 -26.83
C ASN A 96 21.93 8.79 -27.16
N THR A 97 22.99 8.91 -27.95
CA THR A 97 24.14 7.99 -28.02
C THR A 97 25.29 8.59 -27.22
N ALA A 98 25.84 7.83 -26.28
CA ALA A 98 27.20 7.95 -25.73
C ALA A 98 27.43 6.64 -24.95
N GLY A 99 28.52 5.91 -25.05
CA GLY A 99 29.85 6.12 -25.63
C GLY A 99 30.72 5.10 -24.92
#